data_AF-T1G2U5-F1
#
_entry.id   AF-T1G2U5-F1
#
_cell.length_a   1.000
_cell.length_b   1.000
_cell.length_c   1.000
_cell.angle_alpha   90.00
_cell.angle_beta   90.00
_cell.angle_gamma   90.00
#
_symmetry.space_group_name_H-M   'P 1'
#
loop_
_entity.id
_entity.type
_entity.pdbx_description
1 polymer ?
#
loop_
_entity_poly.entity_id
_entity_poly.type
_entity_poly.pdbx_seq_one_letter_code
_entity_poly.pdbx_strand_id
1 'polypeptide(L)'
;SNSGCCEYCSFIGRSESFFSKSKRFCSCVCSRSYSSSKRDKSNHSHNSRSFDKKRLLLAKNIKKNSGMIGRENSFTTRSETANKSFEWGPYLDKENAIAAPVCCFKHCYSNDFWQSVIINMKVEILNLDTNYTEDKAYWFATIKHVAGYFVKVRFEGYDDDGSNDLWVHLCSEAVNPVGWCAINGKRIIPPLSIESKYNWREYLLNALTGTFTLPYDFRQRVIDCNKSWPLVPGLQVEVVNKMCLSSTKVATIEENKGGRLKLRYNDSEGIDSYFWCHCLSSLIHPVGWSSLVGHNIEAAPKSPPPPISPPPSGVAAQLFSHLASRQQQQQSRFVPGMKLEAVDPLNLGSICAATVDKVTTTKFHNSSHTNSQQQLQNNSFCFDARSPYILPVGFCKINNIELTPPRGHKLPFDWYDYLQETRSVAAPVELFNQTVPKHGYRVGMKVEAVDLMDPKLICVATITTIVGRLMKIHFDGWEVLYDQWVDCQSPDIYPIGWCQLFNHRLEAPRINNNKDNSSNIGDAKSSNKLLYTSIKNSLSFKSDSNVSLKSDFSNSDLKKTVDEKLLNDHLKVISS
;
A
#
# COMPACT_ATOMS: atom_id res chain seq x y z
N SER A 1 -36.69 1.00 9.15
CA SER A 1 -36.74 1.65 7.83
C SER A 1 -36.17 0.70 6.80
N ASN A 2 -36.82 0.52 5.65
CA ASN A 2 -36.34 -0.43 4.65
C ASN A 2 -35.12 0.14 3.91
N SER A 3 -34.07 -0.68 3.78
CA SER A 3 -32.90 -0.39 2.97
C SER A 3 -33.07 -1.01 1.58
N GLY A 4 -32.95 -0.21 0.53
CA GLY A 4 -32.84 -0.68 -0.85
C GLY A 4 -31.37 -0.83 -1.28
N CYS A 5 -31.11 -1.66 -2.28
CA CYS A 5 -29.82 -1.77 -2.95
C CYS A 5 -30.02 -1.51 -4.46
N CYS A 6 -29.13 -0.72 -5.07
CA CYS A 6 -29.26 -0.32 -6.47
C CYS A 6 -28.78 -1.43 -7.41
N GLU A 7 -29.66 -1.97 -8.26
CA GLU A 7 -29.34 -3.06 -9.19
C GLU A 7 -28.30 -2.75 -10.28
N TYR A 8 -27.81 -1.50 -10.36
CA TYR A 8 -26.77 -1.10 -11.31
C TYR A 8 -25.40 -0.86 -10.64
N CYS A 9 -25.36 -0.10 -9.55
CA CYS A 9 -24.12 0.33 -8.90
C CYS A 9 -23.94 -0.21 -7.46
N SER A 10 -24.84 -1.08 -6.99
CA SER A 10 -24.84 -1.66 -5.64
C SER A 10 -24.87 -0.67 -4.48
N PHE A 11 -25.22 0.60 -4.73
CA PHE A 11 -25.43 1.61 -3.68
C PHE A 11 -26.58 1.19 -2.76
N ILE A 12 -26.33 1.17 -1.45
CA ILE A 12 -27.31 0.85 -0.41
C ILE A 12 -27.78 2.15 0.28
N GLY A 13 -29.09 2.32 0.42
CA GLY A 13 -29.69 3.48 1.09
C GLY A 13 -31.14 3.24 1.48
N ARG A 14 -31.87 4.27 1.95
CA ARG A 14 -33.29 4.12 2.30
C ARG A 14 -34.12 3.85 1.04
N SER A 15 -34.93 2.80 1.03
CA SER A 15 -35.72 2.42 -0.16
C SER A 15 -36.68 3.53 -0.59
N GLU A 16 -37.17 4.35 0.33
CA GLU A 16 -38.01 5.52 0.03
C GLU A 16 -37.29 6.57 -0.84
N SER A 17 -35.99 6.78 -0.66
CA SER A 17 -35.22 7.77 -1.42
C SER A 17 -34.70 7.25 -2.77
N PHE A 18 -35.08 6.03 -3.19
CA PHE A 18 -34.68 5.47 -4.47
C PHE A 18 -35.55 5.99 -5.63
N PHE A 19 -34.99 5.99 -6.83
CA PHE A 19 -35.59 6.51 -8.04
C PHE A 19 -36.72 5.60 -8.59
N SER A 20 -37.71 6.22 -9.24
CA SER A 20 -38.95 5.62 -9.79
C SER A 20 -39.90 5.01 -8.74
N LYS A 21 -41.09 4.56 -9.17
CA LYS A 21 -42.03 3.80 -8.34
C LYS A 21 -41.51 2.41 -7.92
N SER A 22 -40.54 1.85 -8.66
CA SER A 22 -40.02 0.49 -8.40
C SER A 22 -38.99 0.42 -7.27
N LYS A 23 -38.35 1.55 -6.92
CA LYS A 23 -37.28 1.65 -5.90
C LYS A 23 -36.08 0.70 -6.11
N ARG A 24 -35.83 0.27 -7.35
CA ARG A 24 -34.72 -0.65 -7.74
C ARG A 24 -33.38 0.05 -8.04
N PHE A 25 -33.40 1.37 -8.20
CA PHE A 25 -32.22 2.16 -8.60
C PHE A 25 -32.08 3.42 -7.72
N CYS A 26 -30.86 3.80 -7.37
CA CYS A 26 -30.61 5.01 -6.57
C CYS A 26 -30.71 6.32 -7.39
N SER A 27 -30.63 6.26 -8.73
CA SER A 27 -30.73 7.43 -9.61
C SER A 27 -31.35 7.10 -10.98
N CYS A 28 -31.78 8.14 -11.69
CA CYS A 28 -32.22 8.05 -13.08
C CYS A 28 -31.14 7.51 -14.02
N VAL A 29 -29.88 7.87 -13.78
CA VAL A 29 -28.69 7.38 -14.51
C VAL A 29 -28.58 5.86 -14.36
N CYS A 30 -28.61 5.35 -13.12
CA CYS A 30 -28.55 3.90 -12.87
C CYS A 30 -29.68 3.14 -13.57
N SER A 31 -30.91 3.68 -13.57
CA SER A 31 -32.04 3.09 -14.28
C SER A 31 -31.88 3.07 -15.81
N ARG A 32 -31.25 4.10 -16.39
CA ARG A 32 -30.93 4.18 -17.82
C ARG A 32 -29.81 3.21 -18.18
N SER A 33 -28.68 3.23 -17.47
CA SER A 33 -27.52 2.37 -17.74
C SER A 33 -27.84 0.88 -17.61
N TYR A 34 -28.68 0.48 -16.65
CA TYR A 34 -29.18 -0.90 -16.53
C TYR A 34 -30.09 -1.32 -17.70
N SER A 35 -30.79 -0.37 -18.33
CA SER A 35 -31.61 -0.63 -19.52
C SER A 35 -30.76 -0.76 -20.78
N SER A 36 -29.69 0.03 -20.91
CA SER A 36 -28.71 -0.09 -22.00
C SER A 36 -27.94 -1.41 -21.94
N SER A 37 -27.39 -1.77 -20.77
CA SER A 37 -26.56 -2.98 -20.62
C SER A 37 -27.29 -4.31 -20.81
N LYS A 38 -28.63 -4.30 -20.89
CA LYS A 38 -29.44 -5.45 -21.33
C LYS A 38 -29.61 -5.53 -22.85
N ARG A 39 -29.50 -4.43 -23.60
CA ARG A 39 -29.55 -4.40 -25.08
C ARG A 39 -28.22 -4.86 -25.71
N ASP A 40 -27.09 -4.54 -25.09
CA ASP A 40 -25.78 -5.00 -25.58
C ASP A 40 -25.65 -6.54 -25.50
N LYS A 41 -26.41 -7.18 -24.59
CA LYS A 41 -26.51 -8.64 -24.47
C LYS A 41 -27.47 -9.31 -25.45
N SER A 42 -28.35 -8.56 -26.14
CA SER A 42 -29.25 -9.12 -27.18
C SER A 42 -28.69 -9.00 -28.60
N ASN A 43 -27.74 -8.08 -28.84
CA ASN A 43 -27.32 -7.74 -30.20
C ASN A 43 -26.01 -8.42 -30.64
N HIS A 44 -25.38 -9.22 -29.79
CA HIS A 44 -24.05 -9.79 -30.06
C HIS A 44 -24.04 -11.01 -31.01
N SER A 45 -25.20 -11.37 -31.58
CA SER A 45 -25.37 -12.47 -32.53
C SER A 45 -25.97 -12.01 -33.87
N HIS A 46 -25.22 -11.20 -34.64
CA HIS A 46 -25.06 -11.41 -36.09
C HIS A 46 -23.98 -10.51 -36.72
N ASN A 47 -23.36 -11.05 -37.78
CA ASN A 47 -22.52 -10.42 -38.80
C ASN A 47 -21.25 -9.65 -38.37
N SER A 48 -20.11 -10.22 -38.79
CA SER A 48 -18.81 -9.56 -38.88
C SER A 48 -18.54 -9.06 -40.32
N ARG A 49 -17.41 -8.32 -40.47
CA ARG A 49 -16.74 -7.87 -41.72
C ARG A 49 -17.14 -6.50 -42.29
N SER A 50 -16.11 -5.86 -42.88
CA SER A 50 -16.08 -4.59 -43.63
C SER A 50 -16.37 -3.31 -42.84
N PHE A 51 -15.34 -2.49 -42.58
CA PHE A 51 -15.10 -1.27 -43.39
C PHE A 51 -13.78 -0.55 -43.01
N ASP A 52 -12.64 -1.20 -43.24
CA ASP A 52 -11.33 -0.52 -43.22
C ASP A 52 -11.03 0.15 -44.57
N LYS A 53 -11.13 1.49 -44.64
CA LYS A 53 -10.36 2.40 -45.54
C LYS A 53 -10.78 3.89 -45.48
N LYS A 54 -10.69 4.54 -44.31
CA LYS A 54 -10.66 6.03 -44.27
C LYS A 54 -9.94 6.69 -43.08
N ARG A 55 -9.03 5.99 -42.39
CA ARG A 55 -8.38 6.45 -41.14
C ARG A 55 -6.84 6.55 -41.23
N LEU A 56 -6.28 7.14 -42.29
CA LEU A 56 -4.82 7.14 -42.51
C LEU A 56 -4.19 8.45 -43.05
N LEU A 57 -4.94 9.56 -43.21
CA LEU A 57 -4.41 10.81 -43.80
C LEU A 57 -4.61 12.10 -42.99
N LEU A 58 -5.11 12.04 -41.75
CA LEU A 58 -5.22 13.21 -40.85
C LEU A 58 -4.36 13.12 -39.57
N ALA A 59 -3.75 11.96 -39.30
CA ALA A 59 -3.00 11.71 -38.06
C ALA A 59 -1.48 12.03 -38.16
N LYS A 60 -1.09 13.11 -38.85
CA LYS A 60 0.34 13.47 -39.08
C LYS A 60 0.81 14.84 -38.60
N ASN A 61 -0.07 15.77 -38.23
CA ASN A 61 0.33 17.13 -37.83
C ASN A 61 0.23 17.44 -36.32
N ILE A 62 -0.10 16.46 -35.46
CA ILE A 62 -0.15 16.64 -33.99
C ILE A 62 0.79 15.62 -33.30
N LYS A 63 2.04 15.55 -33.76
CA LYS A 63 3.15 14.79 -33.12
C LYS A 63 4.50 15.52 -33.19
N LYS A 64 4.48 16.85 -33.03
CA LYS A 64 5.63 17.66 -32.61
C LYS A 64 5.15 18.57 -31.47
N ASN A 65 5.92 18.60 -30.37
CA ASN A 65 5.82 19.42 -29.14
C ASN A 65 5.39 18.72 -27.84
N SER A 66 4.80 17.52 -27.84
CA SER A 66 4.50 16.78 -26.61
C SER A 66 5.75 16.07 -26.03
N GLY A 67 6.81 16.82 -25.67
CA GLY A 67 8.08 16.21 -25.26
C GLY A 67 9.28 17.10 -24.93
N MET A 68 9.15 18.07 -24.02
CA MET A 68 10.24 18.52 -23.13
C MET A 68 9.61 18.81 -21.76
N ILE A 69 9.81 17.94 -20.76
CA ILE A 69 10.89 17.95 -19.75
C ILE A 69 10.53 18.84 -18.54
N GLY A 70 10.40 18.19 -17.38
CA GLY A 70 10.71 18.81 -16.09
C GLY A 70 12.10 18.34 -15.66
N ARG A 71 13.12 19.22 -15.75
CA ARG A 71 14.46 18.94 -15.22
C ARG A 71 15.33 20.20 -15.13
N GLU A 72 15.55 20.65 -13.90
CA GLU A 72 16.73 21.39 -13.45
C GLU A 72 17.20 20.68 -12.15
N ASN A 73 18.48 20.47 -11.84
CA ASN A 73 19.71 20.85 -12.54
C ASN A 73 20.71 19.68 -12.61
N SER A 74 21.39 19.52 -13.75
CA SER A 74 22.82 19.19 -13.90
C SER A 74 23.14 18.78 -15.35
N PHE A 75 24.22 19.34 -15.91
CA PHE A 75 24.70 19.01 -17.26
C PHE A 75 25.74 17.89 -17.23
N THR A 76 25.56 16.87 -18.05
CA THR A 76 26.63 16.07 -18.70
C THR A 76 26.02 15.27 -19.85
N THR A 77 26.83 14.77 -20.79
CA THR A 77 26.38 14.42 -22.15
C THR A 77 26.28 12.91 -22.44
N ARG A 78 25.44 12.56 -23.42
CA ARG A 78 25.28 11.25 -24.12
C ARG A 78 24.88 10.02 -23.29
N SER A 79 23.66 9.53 -23.51
CA SER A 79 23.40 8.23 -24.17
C SER A 79 21.90 8.02 -24.43
N GLU A 80 21.53 7.27 -25.47
CA GLU A 80 20.14 6.93 -25.79
C GLU A 80 19.73 5.61 -25.12
N THR A 81 19.04 5.67 -23.98
CA THR A 81 18.13 4.62 -23.44
C THR A 81 17.45 5.10 -22.15
N ALA A 82 16.65 6.18 -22.24
CA ALA A 82 15.96 6.73 -21.08
C ALA A 82 14.79 5.82 -20.64
N ASN A 83 15.03 5.00 -19.60
CA ASN A 83 13.96 4.30 -18.88
C ASN A 83 12.92 5.32 -18.40
N LYS A 84 11.66 5.16 -18.84
CA LYS A 84 10.55 5.93 -18.27
C LYS A 84 10.26 5.43 -16.86
N SER A 85 10.05 6.37 -15.93
CA SER A 85 9.52 6.08 -14.61
C SER A 85 8.13 5.44 -14.72
N PHE A 86 7.78 4.57 -13.77
CA PHE A 86 6.43 4.02 -13.66
C PHE A 86 5.43 5.10 -13.21
N GLU A 87 4.21 5.05 -13.75
CA GLU A 87 3.12 5.97 -13.45
C GLU A 87 1.85 5.19 -13.07
N TRP A 88 1.31 5.45 -11.88
CA TRP A 88 0.14 4.73 -11.37
C TRP A 88 -1.13 4.98 -12.20
N GLY A 89 -1.40 6.22 -12.62
CA GLY A 89 -2.65 6.57 -13.32
C GLY A 89 -2.90 5.73 -14.59
N PRO A 90 -1.98 5.73 -15.57
CA PRO A 90 -2.09 4.90 -16.77
C PRO A 90 -2.15 3.40 -16.46
N TYR A 91 -1.48 2.93 -15.40
CA TYR A 91 -1.50 1.53 -14.99
C TYR A 91 -2.87 1.12 -14.40
N LEU A 92 -3.44 1.94 -13.51
CA LEU A 92 -4.76 1.73 -12.91
C LEU A 92 -5.87 1.70 -13.97
N ASP A 93 -5.83 2.63 -14.94
CA ASP A 93 -6.79 2.65 -16.05
C ASP A 93 -6.63 1.44 -16.99
N LYS A 94 -5.39 1.07 -17.34
CA LYS A 94 -5.10 -0.04 -18.27
C LYS A 94 -5.55 -1.40 -17.71
N GLU A 95 -5.25 -1.66 -16.44
CA GLU A 95 -5.58 -2.93 -15.78
C GLU A 95 -6.97 -2.92 -15.12
N ASN A 96 -7.72 -1.81 -15.20
CA ASN A 96 -8.98 -1.57 -14.48
C ASN A 96 -8.84 -1.89 -12.97
N ALA A 97 -7.72 -1.48 -12.38
CA ALA A 97 -7.26 -1.96 -11.08
C ALA A 97 -7.76 -1.10 -9.91
N ILE A 98 -8.08 -1.75 -8.79
CA ILE A 98 -8.61 -1.11 -7.58
C ILE A 98 -7.48 -0.93 -6.58
N ALA A 99 -7.27 0.28 -6.07
CA ALA A 99 -6.32 0.52 -4.99
C ALA A 99 -6.86 0.10 -3.62
N ALA A 100 -5.97 -0.31 -2.71
CA ALA A 100 -6.29 -0.28 -1.29
C ALA A 100 -6.42 1.20 -0.83
N PRO A 101 -7.50 1.60 -0.14
CA PRO A 101 -7.67 2.96 0.35
C PRO A 101 -6.74 3.24 1.55
N VAL A 102 -6.30 4.50 1.70
CA VAL A 102 -5.37 4.93 2.77
C VAL A 102 -5.85 4.53 4.17
N CYS A 103 -7.17 4.45 4.41
CA CYS A 103 -7.73 4.07 5.70
C CYS A 103 -7.39 2.64 6.16
N CYS A 104 -6.99 1.74 5.25
CA CYS A 104 -6.49 0.40 5.60
C CYS A 104 -5.12 0.45 6.31
N PHE A 105 -4.30 1.45 6.01
CA PHE A 105 -2.89 1.52 6.42
C PHE A 105 -2.75 2.31 7.72
N LYS A 106 -2.63 1.61 8.86
CA LYS A 106 -2.72 2.24 10.19
C LYS A 106 -1.44 2.91 10.69
N HIS A 107 -0.29 2.65 10.07
CA HIS A 107 0.97 3.36 10.32
C HIS A 107 1.11 4.63 9.45
N CYS A 108 0.30 4.79 8.39
CA CYS A 108 0.32 5.98 7.54
C CYS A 108 -0.38 7.16 8.23
N TYR A 109 0.41 8.15 8.65
CA TYR A 109 -0.05 9.42 9.21
C TYR A 109 -0.84 10.23 8.17
N SER A 110 -2.16 10.02 8.16
CA SER A 110 -3.24 10.74 7.44
C SER A 110 -4.60 10.03 7.56
N ASN A 111 -4.61 8.77 8.03
CA ASN A 111 -5.77 7.85 8.08
C ASN A 111 -7.07 8.51 8.58
N ASP A 112 -6.99 9.33 9.64
CA ASP A 112 -8.13 9.88 10.35
C ASP A 112 -8.89 10.94 9.55
N PHE A 113 -8.19 11.78 8.77
CA PHE A 113 -8.82 12.78 7.90
C PHE A 113 -9.00 12.31 6.45
N TRP A 114 -8.31 11.26 6.00
CA TRP A 114 -8.49 10.74 4.63
C TRP A 114 -9.91 10.20 4.37
N GLN A 115 -10.64 9.87 5.44
CA GLN A 115 -12.06 9.51 5.39
C GLN A 115 -12.98 10.67 4.93
N SER A 116 -12.48 11.91 4.91
CA SER A 116 -13.20 13.06 4.35
C SER A 116 -13.12 13.13 2.81
N VAL A 117 -12.10 12.53 2.20
CA VAL A 117 -11.87 12.55 0.75
C VAL A 117 -12.88 11.63 0.06
N ILE A 118 -13.82 12.22 -0.70
CA ILE A 118 -14.90 11.48 -1.35
C ILE A 118 -15.04 11.82 -2.85
N ILE A 119 -15.60 10.88 -3.60
CA ILE A 119 -16.01 11.09 -4.99
C ILE A 119 -17.07 12.20 -5.05
N ASN A 120 -17.02 13.01 -6.11
CA ASN A 120 -17.80 14.23 -6.35
C ASN A 120 -17.42 15.45 -5.50
N MET A 121 -16.33 15.42 -4.73
CA MET A 121 -15.71 16.65 -4.22
C MET A 121 -15.18 17.52 -5.37
N LYS A 122 -15.29 18.85 -5.21
CA LYS A 122 -14.69 19.86 -6.07
C LYS A 122 -13.32 20.29 -5.54
N VAL A 123 -12.38 20.56 -6.43
CA VAL A 123 -11.03 21.06 -6.15
C VAL A 123 -10.61 22.08 -7.20
N GLU A 124 -9.66 22.95 -6.84
CA GLU A 124 -8.93 23.81 -7.77
C GLU A 124 -7.61 23.13 -8.14
N ILE A 125 -7.38 22.84 -9.42
CA ILE A 125 -6.17 22.15 -9.90
C ILE A 125 -5.45 22.95 -10.99
N LEU A 126 -4.14 22.76 -11.11
CA LEU A 126 -3.31 23.42 -12.13
C LEU A 126 -3.85 23.14 -13.54
N ASN A 127 -4.15 24.20 -14.31
CA ASN A 127 -4.55 24.07 -15.71
C ASN A 127 -3.32 24.18 -16.62
N LEU A 128 -3.14 23.19 -17.50
CA LEU A 128 -2.06 23.13 -18.49
C LEU A 128 -2.58 23.28 -19.93
N ASP A 129 -3.90 23.25 -20.15
CA ASP A 129 -4.55 23.56 -21.43
C ASP A 129 -4.90 25.06 -21.45
N THR A 130 -3.88 25.91 -21.51
CA THR A 130 -4.03 27.37 -21.53
C THR A 130 -2.95 28.04 -22.37
N ASN A 131 -3.32 29.13 -23.05
CA ASN A 131 -2.38 30.01 -23.75
C ASN A 131 -1.68 31.00 -22.80
N TYR A 132 -2.03 30.99 -21.51
CA TYR A 132 -1.51 31.90 -20.50
C TYR A 132 -0.11 31.45 -20.04
N THR A 133 0.93 32.18 -20.48
CA THR A 133 2.35 31.84 -20.25
C THR A 133 2.96 32.49 -19.01
N GLU A 134 2.25 33.40 -18.35
CA GLU A 134 2.75 34.19 -17.21
C GLU A 134 2.14 33.69 -15.89
N ASP A 135 2.95 33.04 -15.04
CA ASP A 135 2.52 32.47 -13.75
C ASP A 135 1.55 31.27 -13.86
N LYS A 136 1.32 30.55 -12.76
CA LYS A 136 0.50 29.31 -12.76
C LYS A 136 -1.00 29.62 -12.76
N ALA A 137 -1.72 29.20 -13.80
CA ALA A 137 -3.19 29.22 -13.87
C ALA A 137 -3.82 27.91 -13.36
N TYR A 138 -5.05 28.01 -12.85
CA TYR A 138 -5.80 26.90 -12.27
C TYR A 138 -7.22 26.81 -12.87
N TRP A 139 -7.86 25.66 -12.72
CA TRP A 139 -9.28 25.48 -13.03
C TRP A 139 -9.96 24.54 -12.03
N PHE A 140 -11.29 24.62 -11.94
CA PHE A 140 -12.09 23.74 -11.10
C PHE A 140 -12.18 22.34 -11.68
N ALA A 141 -12.19 21.32 -10.81
CA ALA A 141 -12.39 19.93 -11.20
C ALA A 141 -13.17 19.11 -10.15
N THR A 142 -13.91 18.11 -10.63
CA THR A 142 -14.60 17.11 -9.81
C THR A 142 -13.73 15.85 -9.66
N ILE A 143 -13.56 15.35 -8.42
CA ILE A 143 -12.98 14.02 -8.15
C ILE A 143 -13.95 12.93 -8.63
N LYS A 144 -13.55 12.15 -9.64
CA LYS A 144 -14.32 11.03 -10.21
C LYS A 144 -13.93 9.67 -9.62
N HIS A 145 -12.66 9.50 -9.20
CA HIS A 145 -12.16 8.27 -8.57
C HIS A 145 -11.08 8.58 -7.51
N VAL A 146 -10.91 7.70 -6.53
CA VAL A 146 -9.88 7.81 -5.46
C VAL A 146 -9.08 6.50 -5.40
N ALA A 147 -7.76 6.59 -5.46
CA ALA A 147 -6.84 5.45 -5.49
C ALA A 147 -5.60 5.70 -4.62
N GLY A 148 -5.65 5.29 -3.34
CA GLY A 148 -4.62 5.66 -2.37
C GLY A 148 -4.56 7.18 -2.19
N TYR A 149 -3.38 7.77 -2.40
CA TYR A 149 -3.14 9.21 -2.43
C TYR A 149 -3.43 9.87 -3.79
N PHE A 150 -3.66 9.10 -4.86
CA PHE A 150 -4.08 9.63 -6.15
C PHE A 150 -5.59 9.80 -6.25
N VAL A 151 -6.02 10.76 -7.05
CA VAL A 151 -7.41 10.91 -7.49
C VAL A 151 -7.47 11.08 -9.00
N LYS A 152 -8.51 10.53 -9.63
CA LYS A 152 -8.85 10.82 -11.02
C LYS A 152 -9.86 11.96 -11.03
N VAL A 153 -9.56 13.04 -11.74
CA VAL A 153 -10.29 14.30 -11.73
C VAL A 153 -10.73 14.69 -13.14
N ARG A 154 -11.89 15.34 -13.23
CA ARG A 154 -12.43 15.91 -14.46
C ARG A 154 -12.60 17.41 -14.28
N PHE A 155 -12.04 18.21 -15.18
CA PHE A 155 -12.28 19.65 -15.21
C PHE A 155 -13.78 19.98 -15.36
N GLU A 156 -14.23 21.02 -14.66
CA GLU A 156 -15.60 21.53 -14.81
C GLU A 156 -15.84 22.01 -16.25
N GLY A 157 -17.01 21.67 -16.80
CA GLY A 157 -17.39 21.96 -18.18
C GLY A 157 -17.13 20.84 -19.21
N TYR A 158 -16.49 19.73 -18.85
CA TYR A 158 -16.46 18.51 -19.70
C TYR A 158 -17.70 17.61 -19.52
N ASP A 159 -18.53 17.88 -18.53
CA ASP A 159 -19.76 17.15 -18.21
C ASP A 159 -19.53 15.63 -18.03
N ASP A 160 -20.19 14.81 -18.86
CA ASP A 160 -20.07 13.36 -18.88
C ASP A 160 -18.87 12.84 -19.70
N ASP A 161 -18.18 13.68 -20.50
CA ASP A 161 -16.98 13.26 -21.22
C ASP A 161 -15.79 13.04 -20.28
N GLY A 162 -15.18 11.84 -20.37
CA GLY A 162 -13.99 11.46 -19.62
C GLY A 162 -12.72 11.36 -20.47
N SER A 163 -12.76 11.80 -21.73
CA SER A 163 -11.61 11.76 -22.64
C SER A 163 -10.38 12.53 -22.12
N ASN A 164 -10.62 13.55 -21.29
CA ASN A 164 -9.62 14.40 -20.65
C ASN A 164 -9.60 14.23 -19.10
N ASP A 165 -10.02 13.08 -18.57
CA ASP A 165 -9.90 12.78 -17.14
C ASP A 165 -8.43 12.57 -16.74
N LEU A 166 -7.92 13.38 -15.83
CA LEU A 166 -6.52 13.39 -15.40
C LEU A 166 -6.33 12.64 -14.06
N TRP A 167 -5.18 11.98 -13.89
CA TRP A 167 -4.75 11.50 -12.57
C TRP A 167 -3.83 12.51 -11.90
N VAL A 168 -4.17 12.93 -10.69
CA VAL A 168 -3.36 13.86 -9.88
C VAL A 168 -3.10 13.27 -8.50
N HIS A 169 -1.93 13.56 -7.94
CA HIS A 169 -1.60 13.20 -6.56
C HIS A 169 -2.22 14.24 -5.62
N LEU A 170 -3.13 13.82 -4.74
CA LEU A 170 -3.97 14.74 -3.96
C LEU A 170 -3.18 15.56 -2.93
N CYS A 171 -2.00 15.08 -2.53
CA CYS A 171 -1.09 15.80 -1.63
C CYS A 171 -0.08 16.70 -2.37
N SER A 172 -0.17 16.82 -3.70
CA SER A 172 0.73 17.67 -4.49
C SER A 172 0.35 19.15 -4.41
N GLU A 173 1.30 20.04 -4.71
CA GLU A 173 1.04 21.49 -4.72
C GLU A 173 0.01 21.94 -5.76
N ALA A 174 -0.25 21.10 -6.75
CA ALA A 174 -1.12 21.37 -7.88
C ALA A 174 -2.61 21.14 -7.58
N VAL A 175 -2.98 20.70 -6.37
CA VAL A 175 -4.37 20.44 -5.97
C VAL A 175 -4.70 21.20 -4.69
N ASN A 176 -5.76 22.01 -4.73
CA ASN A 176 -6.15 22.93 -3.67
C ASN A 176 -7.68 22.89 -3.43
N PRO A 177 -8.18 23.31 -2.27
CA PRO A 177 -9.62 23.45 -2.03
C PRO A 177 -10.23 24.55 -2.90
N VAL A 178 -11.52 24.42 -3.24
CA VAL A 178 -12.31 25.53 -3.78
C VAL A 178 -12.32 26.64 -2.75
N GLY A 179 -11.82 27.82 -3.10
CA GLY A 179 -11.53 28.89 -2.15
C GLY A 179 -10.03 29.24 -2.04
N TRP A 180 -9.11 28.56 -2.73
CA TRP A 180 -7.67 28.83 -2.57
C TRP A 180 -7.14 29.93 -3.51
N CYS A 181 -7.53 29.90 -4.80
CA CYS A 181 -6.90 30.75 -5.83
C CYS A 181 -7.13 32.24 -5.58
N ALA A 182 -8.35 32.70 -5.30
CA ALA A 182 -8.59 34.13 -5.06
C ALA A 182 -7.95 34.63 -3.76
N ILE A 183 -7.87 33.80 -2.70
CA ILE A 183 -7.11 34.12 -1.47
C ILE A 183 -5.62 34.33 -1.80
N ASN A 184 -5.07 33.56 -2.74
CA ASN A 184 -3.64 33.60 -3.12
C ASN A 184 -3.38 34.42 -4.42
N GLY A 185 -4.36 35.21 -4.88
CA GLY A 185 -4.27 36.04 -6.09
C GLY A 185 -4.09 35.29 -7.42
N LYS A 186 -4.23 33.96 -7.45
CA LYS A 186 -3.99 33.11 -8.63
C LYS A 186 -5.17 33.12 -9.59
N ARG A 187 -4.86 33.02 -10.89
CA ARG A 187 -5.83 33.09 -11.98
C ARG A 187 -6.59 31.77 -12.12
N ILE A 188 -7.89 31.89 -12.36
CA ILE A 188 -8.80 30.79 -12.66
C ILE A 188 -9.19 30.93 -14.14
N ILE A 189 -8.70 30.04 -15.00
CA ILE A 189 -8.82 30.13 -16.46
C ILE A 189 -9.31 28.78 -17.02
N PRO A 190 -10.37 28.73 -17.85
CA PRO A 190 -10.88 27.49 -18.42
C PRO A 190 -9.85 26.81 -19.34
N PRO A 191 -9.92 25.47 -19.51
CA PRO A 191 -9.19 24.77 -20.56
C PRO A 191 -9.58 25.29 -21.95
N LEU A 192 -8.60 25.63 -22.80
CA LEU A 192 -8.82 26.17 -24.16
C LEU A 192 -9.85 25.35 -24.97
N SER A 193 -9.75 24.03 -24.84
CA SER A 193 -10.63 23.05 -25.50
C SER A 193 -12.12 23.17 -25.15
N ILE A 194 -12.48 23.89 -24.07
CA ILE A 194 -13.86 24.20 -23.68
C ILE A 194 -14.12 25.70 -23.41
N GLU A 195 -13.13 26.58 -23.59
CA GLU A 195 -13.13 27.99 -23.18
C GLU A 195 -14.39 28.76 -23.59
N SER A 196 -14.89 28.56 -24.81
CA SER A 196 -16.08 29.24 -25.37
C SER A 196 -17.42 28.52 -25.12
N LYS A 197 -17.44 27.43 -24.33
CA LYS A 197 -18.60 26.53 -24.20
C LYS A 197 -19.73 27.08 -23.32
N TYR A 198 -19.42 27.94 -22.34
CA TYR A 198 -20.39 28.40 -21.32
C TYR A 198 -20.20 29.86 -20.90
N ASN A 199 -21.28 30.47 -20.40
CA ASN A 199 -21.17 31.59 -19.46
C ASN A 199 -20.57 31.05 -18.14
N TRP A 200 -19.25 31.11 -18.00
CA TRP A 200 -18.55 30.45 -16.89
C TRP A 200 -18.98 30.92 -15.50
N ARG A 201 -19.30 32.21 -15.32
CA ARG A 201 -19.75 32.72 -14.02
C ARG A 201 -21.07 32.06 -13.59
N GLU A 202 -22.02 31.93 -14.51
CA GLU A 202 -23.31 31.27 -14.25
C GLU A 202 -23.18 29.75 -14.12
N TYR A 203 -22.38 29.11 -14.97
CA TYR A 203 -22.09 27.68 -14.86
C TYR A 203 -21.49 27.33 -13.50
N LEU A 204 -20.46 28.08 -13.07
CA LEU A 204 -19.71 27.78 -11.84
C LEU A 204 -20.49 28.12 -10.57
N LEU A 205 -21.34 29.15 -10.57
CA LEU A 205 -22.29 29.37 -9.47
C LEU A 205 -23.17 28.12 -9.27
N ASN A 206 -23.76 27.60 -10.35
CA ASN A 206 -24.62 26.42 -10.31
C ASN A 206 -23.85 25.11 -10.02
N ALA A 207 -22.61 24.98 -10.51
CA ALA A 207 -21.82 23.75 -10.42
C ALA A 207 -21.06 23.58 -9.10
N LEU A 208 -20.77 24.69 -8.37
CA LEU A 208 -19.95 24.67 -7.15
C LEU A 208 -20.73 24.95 -5.86
N THR A 209 -21.82 25.74 -5.88
CA THR A 209 -22.56 26.12 -4.67
C THR A 209 -23.05 24.90 -3.89
N GLY A 210 -22.80 24.85 -2.58
CA GLY A 210 -23.21 23.75 -1.70
C GLY A 210 -22.46 22.42 -1.91
N THR A 211 -21.53 22.33 -2.86
CA THR A 211 -20.70 21.13 -3.07
C THR A 211 -19.63 20.99 -1.98
N PHE A 212 -19.13 19.77 -1.76
CA PHE A 212 -18.03 19.52 -0.84
C PHE A 212 -16.68 19.83 -1.49
N THR A 213 -15.75 20.38 -0.73
CA THR A 213 -14.34 20.55 -1.12
C THR A 213 -13.38 20.08 -0.01
N LEU A 214 -12.08 20.08 -0.29
CA LEU A 214 -11.06 19.71 0.68
C LEU A 214 -11.07 20.65 1.90
N PRO A 215 -10.68 20.19 3.11
CA PRO A 215 -10.42 21.09 4.23
C PRO A 215 -9.35 22.14 3.86
N TYR A 216 -9.57 23.42 4.19
CA TYR A 216 -8.62 24.49 3.90
C TYR A 216 -7.21 24.28 4.51
N ASP A 217 -7.15 23.53 5.60
CA ASP A 217 -5.94 23.14 6.32
C ASP A 217 -5.37 21.77 5.89
N PHE A 218 -5.99 21.08 4.93
CA PHE A 218 -5.57 19.76 4.44
C PHE A 218 -4.09 19.73 4.02
N ARG A 219 -3.65 20.71 3.23
CA ARG A 219 -2.25 20.82 2.78
C ARG A 219 -1.29 21.07 3.95
N GLN A 220 -1.69 21.88 4.94
CA GLN A 220 -0.88 22.15 6.12
C GLN A 220 -0.72 20.87 6.97
N ARG A 221 -1.81 20.13 7.21
CA ARG A 221 -1.79 18.83 7.90
C ARG A 221 -0.84 17.84 7.22
N VAL A 222 -0.82 17.77 5.89
CA VAL A 222 0.12 16.91 5.13
C VAL A 222 1.57 17.36 5.34
N ILE A 223 1.86 18.67 5.26
CA ILE A 223 3.20 19.21 5.49
C ILE A 223 3.69 18.92 6.92
N ASP A 224 2.79 19.03 7.90
CA ASP A 224 3.13 18.79 9.31
C ASP A 224 3.32 17.29 9.59
N CYS A 225 2.48 16.41 9.03
CA CYS A 225 2.69 14.95 9.07
C CYS A 225 4.02 14.53 8.43
N ASN A 226 4.48 15.23 7.39
CA ASN A 226 5.78 14.96 6.77
C ASN A 226 6.96 15.43 7.63
N LYS A 227 6.75 16.34 8.59
CA LYS A 227 7.78 16.88 9.50
C LYS A 227 7.77 16.22 10.88
N SER A 228 6.64 15.67 11.34
CA SER A 228 6.41 15.24 12.73
C SER A 228 6.97 13.85 13.09
N TRP A 229 7.92 13.31 12.33
CA TRP A 229 8.43 11.96 12.56
C TRP A 229 9.41 11.91 13.74
N PRO A 230 9.20 11.06 14.75
CA PRO A 230 9.91 11.14 16.03
C PRO A 230 11.37 10.67 16.00
N LEU A 231 11.77 9.93 14.96
CA LEU A 231 13.13 9.43 14.80
C LEU A 231 13.84 10.23 13.69
N VAL A 232 14.65 11.21 14.10
CA VAL A 232 15.37 12.12 13.20
C VAL A 232 16.76 11.56 12.81
N PRO A 233 17.32 11.98 11.66
CA PRO A 233 18.70 11.70 11.29
C PRO A 233 19.71 12.07 12.40
N GLY A 234 20.79 11.30 12.51
CA GLY A 234 21.83 11.47 13.53
C GLY A 234 21.55 10.76 14.86
N LEU A 235 20.30 10.35 15.14
CA LEU A 235 20.01 9.48 16.29
C LEU A 235 20.65 8.09 16.10
N GLN A 236 21.02 7.46 17.21
CA GLN A 236 21.49 6.09 17.26
C GLN A 236 20.40 5.14 17.77
N VAL A 237 20.36 3.95 17.19
CA VAL A 237 19.44 2.85 17.53
C VAL A 237 20.21 1.54 17.56
N GLU A 238 19.68 0.55 18.29
CA GLU A 238 20.07 -0.84 18.10
C GLU A 238 19.18 -1.46 17.02
N VAL A 239 19.77 -2.23 16.11
CA VAL A 239 19.05 -2.93 15.03
C VAL A 239 19.67 -4.30 14.80
N VAL A 240 18.87 -5.29 14.42
CA VAL A 240 19.35 -6.65 14.11
C VAL A 240 20.48 -6.62 13.07
N ASN A 241 21.53 -7.41 13.28
CA ASN A 241 22.60 -7.57 12.30
C ASN A 241 22.11 -8.47 11.15
N LYS A 242 22.02 -7.94 9.94
CA LYS A 242 21.61 -8.73 8.75
C LYS A 242 22.55 -9.90 8.43
N MET A 243 23.79 -9.85 8.90
CA MET A 243 24.78 -10.93 8.76
C MET A 243 24.73 -11.95 9.91
N CYS A 244 24.03 -11.64 11.00
CA CYS A 244 23.93 -12.46 12.21
C CYS A 244 22.62 -12.17 12.95
N LEU A 245 21.51 -12.79 12.52
CA LEU A 245 20.17 -12.47 13.02
C LEU A 245 19.96 -12.73 14.54
N SER A 246 20.92 -13.39 15.19
CA SER A 246 20.96 -13.61 16.65
C SER A 246 21.68 -12.50 17.43
N SER A 247 22.09 -11.40 16.78
CA SER A 247 22.71 -10.22 17.40
C SER A 247 22.10 -8.91 16.89
N THR A 248 22.29 -7.85 17.68
CA THR A 248 22.07 -6.45 17.26
C THR A 248 23.40 -5.76 17.01
N LYS A 249 23.36 -4.65 16.29
CA LYS A 249 24.43 -3.65 16.16
C LYS A 249 23.89 -2.26 16.43
N VAL A 250 24.75 -1.35 16.85
CA VAL A 250 24.41 0.08 16.88
C VAL A 250 24.49 0.65 15.45
N ALA A 251 23.43 1.31 15.03
CA ALA A 251 23.34 1.99 13.75
C ALA A 251 22.87 3.45 13.95
N THR A 252 23.31 4.32 13.06
CA THR A 252 22.89 5.73 13.02
C THR A 252 21.83 5.93 11.93
N ILE A 253 20.78 6.70 12.22
CA ILE A 253 19.74 7.06 11.25
C ILE A 253 20.31 8.08 10.26
N GLU A 254 20.25 7.81 8.96
CA GLU A 254 20.60 8.77 7.91
C GLU A 254 19.40 9.50 7.33
N GLU A 255 18.35 8.76 7.00
CA GLU A 255 17.15 9.28 6.35
C GLU A 255 15.92 8.72 7.06
N ASN A 256 14.89 9.55 7.23
CA ASN A 256 13.54 9.11 7.57
C ASN A 256 12.58 9.66 6.51
N LYS A 257 11.94 8.75 5.77
CA LYS A 257 10.99 9.04 4.69
C LYS A 257 9.66 8.42 5.04
N GLY A 258 8.73 9.22 5.59
CA GLY A 258 7.38 8.76 5.91
C GLY A 258 7.33 7.63 6.94
N GLY A 259 8.27 7.62 7.90
CA GLY A 259 8.44 6.55 8.89
C GLY A 259 9.43 5.47 8.45
N ARG A 260 9.78 5.38 7.16
CA ARG A 260 10.79 4.45 6.66
C ARG A 260 12.20 4.98 6.92
N LEU A 261 12.96 4.26 7.73
CA LEU A 261 14.31 4.59 8.15
C LEU A 261 15.33 3.96 7.21
N LYS A 262 16.35 4.74 6.85
CA LYS A 262 17.64 4.27 6.35
C LYS A 262 18.63 4.34 7.50
N LEU A 263 19.12 3.19 7.93
CA LEU A 263 20.10 3.04 9.00
C LEU A 263 21.46 2.69 8.39
N ARG A 264 22.54 3.23 8.96
CA ARG A 264 23.92 2.81 8.68
C ARG A 264 24.54 2.21 9.94
N TYR A 265 24.97 0.96 9.88
CA TYR A 265 25.75 0.32 10.94
C TYR A 265 27.02 1.13 11.22
N ASN A 266 27.35 1.35 12.49
CA ASN A 266 28.45 2.24 12.89
C ASN A 266 29.86 1.66 12.61
N ASP A 267 29.96 0.36 12.32
CA ASP A 267 31.21 -0.40 12.24
C ASP A 267 31.48 -1.01 10.85
N SER A 268 30.67 -0.65 9.85
CA SER A 268 30.62 -1.31 8.55
C SER A 268 30.74 -0.28 7.42
N GLU A 269 31.51 -0.58 6.38
CA GLU A 269 31.70 0.28 5.20
C GLU A 269 31.00 -0.29 3.95
N GLY A 270 30.90 0.52 2.89
CA GLY A 270 30.32 0.12 1.61
C GLY A 270 28.79 -0.02 1.62
N ILE A 271 28.24 -0.71 0.61
CA ILE A 271 26.79 -0.86 0.42
C ILE A 271 26.15 -1.72 1.52
N ASP A 272 26.89 -2.69 2.07
CA ASP A 272 26.36 -3.56 3.11
C ASP A 272 26.24 -2.92 4.50
N SER A 273 26.81 -1.73 4.67
CA SER A 273 26.61 -0.91 5.88
C SER A 273 25.15 -0.48 6.11
N TYR A 274 24.28 -0.57 5.11
CA TYR A 274 22.90 -0.09 5.19
C TYR A 274 21.87 -1.16 5.57
N PHE A 275 20.89 -0.74 6.37
CA PHE A 275 19.68 -1.49 6.72
C PHE A 275 18.44 -0.60 6.57
N TRP A 276 17.35 -1.14 6.03
CA TRP A 276 16.10 -0.40 5.78
C TRP A 276 14.93 -1.05 6.52
N CYS A 277 14.13 -0.24 7.23
CA CYS A 277 12.94 -0.71 7.95
C CYS A 277 12.02 0.47 8.31
N HIS A 278 10.75 0.22 8.62
CA HIS A 278 9.89 1.25 9.20
C HIS A 278 10.19 1.49 10.69
N CYS A 279 9.94 2.70 11.20
CA CYS A 279 10.08 3.10 12.60
C CYS A 279 9.13 2.36 13.58
N LEU A 280 8.39 1.36 13.11
CA LEU A 280 7.50 0.48 13.87
C LEU A 280 7.89 -1.01 13.71
N SER A 281 9.02 -1.28 13.05
CA SER A 281 9.56 -2.62 12.91
C SER A 281 9.98 -3.18 14.28
N SER A 282 9.74 -4.47 14.51
CA SER A 282 10.24 -5.19 15.68
C SER A 282 11.75 -5.46 15.64
N LEU A 283 12.45 -5.04 14.59
CA LEU A 283 13.88 -5.24 14.40
C LEU A 283 14.73 -4.04 14.89
N ILE A 284 14.10 -2.96 15.37
CA ILE A 284 14.77 -1.76 15.89
C ILE A 284 14.39 -1.48 17.35
N HIS A 285 15.38 -1.00 18.11
CA HIS A 285 15.30 -0.83 19.56
C HIS A 285 16.08 0.43 20.00
N PRO A 286 15.76 1.01 21.17
CA PRO A 286 16.57 2.10 21.73
C PRO A 286 17.94 1.56 22.19
N VAL A 287 18.97 2.42 22.15
CA VAL A 287 20.31 2.07 22.67
C VAL A 287 20.21 1.68 24.15
N GLY A 288 20.83 0.57 24.51
CA GLY A 288 20.75 -0.08 25.82
C GLY A 288 19.72 -1.22 25.90
N TRP A 289 18.85 -1.42 24.89
CA TRP A 289 17.82 -2.46 24.91
C TRP A 289 18.41 -3.87 25.00
N SER A 290 19.42 -4.19 24.20
CA SER A 290 20.03 -5.52 24.17
C SER A 290 20.63 -5.88 25.52
N SER A 291 21.34 -4.93 26.14
CA SER A 291 21.86 -5.05 27.52
C SER A 291 20.75 -5.19 28.57
N LEU A 292 19.60 -4.54 28.37
CA LEU A 292 18.45 -4.60 29.29
C LEU A 292 17.70 -5.94 29.23
N VAL A 293 17.53 -6.52 28.03
CA VAL A 293 16.78 -7.78 27.84
C VAL A 293 17.66 -9.03 27.86
N GLY A 294 18.98 -8.88 27.71
CA GLY A 294 19.93 -9.99 27.56
C GLY A 294 20.08 -10.51 26.13
N HIS A 295 19.85 -9.65 25.11
CA HIS A 295 20.12 -9.97 23.71
C HIS A 295 21.61 -9.77 23.40
N ASN A 296 22.16 -10.55 22.47
CA ASN A 296 23.54 -10.33 22.01
C ASN A 296 23.62 -8.99 21.26
N ILE A 297 24.67 -8.22 21.54
CA ILE A 297 25.02 -7.02 20.78
C ILE A 297 26.48 -7.14 20.32
N GLU A 298 26.73 -6.92 19.03
CA GLU A 298 28.08 -6.85 18.49
C GLU A 298 28.70 -5.49 18.84
N ALA A 299 29.67 -5.52 19.76
CA ALA A 299 30.43 -4.34 20.14
C ALA A 299 31.39 -3.93 19.01
N ALA A 300 31.41 -2.64 18.68
CA ALA A 300 32.30 -2.10 17.65
C ALA A 300 33.78 -2.38 18.01
N PRO A 301 34.58 -2.99 17.12
CA PRO A 301 35.95 -3.37 17.44
C PRO A 301 36.86 -2.12 17.47
N LYS A 302 37.34 -1.78 18.68
CA LYS A 302 38.44 -0.84 18.94
C LYS A 302 38.16 0.65 18.67
N SER A 303 37.17 1.21 19.36
CA SER A 303 37.14 2.63 19.72
C SER A 303 36.65 2.78 21.16
N PRO A 304 36.97 3.88 21.88
CA PRO A 304 36.18 4.25 23.05
C PRO A 304 34.71 4.39 22.61
N PRO A 305 33.73 3.97 23.45
CA PRO A 305 32.33 4.05 23.05
C PRO A 305 32.00 5.50 22.66
N PRO A 306 31.34 5.74 21.51
CA PRO A 306 30.87 7.08 21.18
C PRO A 306 30.01 7.59 22.35
N PRO A 307 30.08 8.88 22.70
CA PRO A 307 29.37 9.42 23.86
C PRO A 307 27.90 9.07 23.72
N ILE A 308 27.39 8.27 24.68
CA ILE A 308 26.07 7.66 24.60
C ILE A 308 25.05 8.78 24.36
N SER A 309 24.47 8.81 23.15
CA SER A 309 23.44 9.79 22.82
C SER A 309 22.34 9.68 23.86
N PRO A 310 21.90 10.79 24.48
CA PRO A 310 20.94 10.73 25.59
C PRO A 310 19.71 9.92 25.16
N PRO A 311 19.20 9.03 26.04
CA PRO A 311 18.17 8.07 25.65
C PRO A 311 16.98 8.80 25.03
N PRO A 312 16.44 8.29 23.91
CA PRO A 312 15.54 9.04 23.03
C PRO A 312 14.37 9.64 23.80
N SER A 313 14.34 10.97 23.94
CA SER A 313 13.38 11.65 24.82
C SER A 313 12.06 11.98 24.12
N GLY A 314 11.03 12.31 24.91
CA GLY A 314 9.71 12.68 24.38
C GLY A 314 9.06 11.57 23.53
N VAL A 315 8.64 11.92 22.31
CA VAL A 315 7.87 11.03 21.43
C VAL A 315 8.69 9.79 21.00
N ALA A 316 10.01 9.91 20.91
CA ALA A 316 10.88 8.79 20.57
C ALA A 316 10.92 7.72 21.70
N ALA A 317 10.95 8.12 22.97
CA ALA A 317 10.75 7.20 24.10
C ALA A 317 9.37 6.54 24.04
N GLN A 318 8.32 7.31 23.74
CA GLN A 318 6.94 6.81 23.68
C GLN A 318 6.76 5.74 22.59
N LEU A 319 7.39 5.93 21.43
CA LEU A 319 7.40 4.97 20.32
C LEU A 319 7.95 3.60 20.75
N PHE A 320 9.16 3.58 21.32
CA PHE A 320 9.76 2.34 21.84
C PHE A 320 9.00 1.78 23.06
N SER A 321 8.40 2.64 23.90
CA SER A 321 7.57 2.19 25.03
C SER A 321 6.28 1.52 24.58
N HIS A 322 5.67 1.95 23.46
CA HIS A 322 4.50 1.28 22.90
C HIS A 322 4.85 -0.09 22.29
N LEU A 323 6.06 -0.25 21.76
CA LEU A 323 6.55 -1.56 21.31
C LEU A 323 6.77 -2.49 22.53
N ALA A 324 7.38 -2.00 23.61
CA ALA A 324 7.61 -2.78 24.83
C ALA A 324 6.33 -3.15 25.60
N SER A 325 5.33 -2.26 25.66
CA SER A 325 4.10 -2.51 26.45
C SER A 325 3.25 -3.68 25.92
N ARG A 326 3.41 -4.05 24.63
CA ARG A 326 2.77 -5.24 24.04
C ARG A 326 3.22 -6.56 24.68
N GLN A 327 4.36 -6.58 25.37
CA GLN A 327 5.02 -7.82 25.84
C GLN A 327 4.60 -8.26 27.25
N GLN A 328 3.84 -7.46 27.99
CA GLN A 328 3.63 -7.66 29.44
C GLN A 328 2.28 -8.33 29.84
N GLN A 329 1.49 -8.86 28.89
CA GLN A 329 0.18 -9.46 29.18
C GLN A 329 0.01 -10.88 28.61
N GLN A 330 0.43 -11.89 29.37
CA GLN A 330 -0.03 -13.27 29.21
C GLN A 330 0.17 -14.08 30.51
N GLN A 331 -0.84 -14.86 30.92
CA GLN A 331 -0.75 -15.78 32.07
C GLN A 331 -0.27 -17.18 31.67
N SER A 332 -0.54 -17.57 30.42
CA SER A 332 -0.05 -18.77 29.75
C SER A 332 1.11 -18.42 28.80
N ARG A 333 1.98 -19.40 28.53
CA ARG A 333 3.27 -19.19 27.85
C ARG A 333 3.59 -20.41 26.97
N PHE A 334 4.20 -20.17 25.80
CA PHE A 334 4.81 -21.23 24.97
C PHE A 334 5.86 -22.02 25.76
N VAL A 335 6.15 -23.26 25.38
CA VAL A 335 7.12 -24.13 26.07
C VAL A 335 8.07 -24.77 25.03
N PRO A 336 9.38 -24.92 25.33
CA PRO A 336 10.29 -25.66 24.47
C PRO A 336 9.74 -27.04 24.05
N GLY A 337 9.93 -27.39 22.79
CA GLY A 337 9.40 -28.63 22.19
C GLY A 337 7.97 -28.53 21.64
N MET A 338 7.21 -27.47 21.95
CA MET A 338 5.90 -27.24 21.31
C MET A 338 6.04 -27.06 19.78
N LYS A 339 5.11 -27.63 19.03
CA LYS A 339 5.00 -27.49 17.57
C LYS A 339 4.02 -26.39 17.18
N LEU A 340 4.31 -25.68 16.10
CA LEU A 340 3.47 -24.62 15.52
C LEU A 340 3.74 -24.46 14.02
N GLU A 341 2.94 -23.65 13.34
CA GLU A 341 3.20 -23.21 11.97
C GLU A 341 3.78 -21.79 12.00
N ALA A 342 4.70 -21.44 11.09
CA ALA A 342 5.28 -20.10 11.02
C ALA A 342 5.61 -19.69 9.59
N VAL A 343 5.56 -18.39 9.29
CA VAL A 343 6.13 -17.85 8.03
C VAL A 343 7.65 -17.98 8.10
N ASP A 344 8.30 -18.54 7.09
CA ASP A 344 9.76 -18.74 7.07
C ASP A 344 10.48 -17.39 6.85
N PRO A 345 11.31 -16.89 7.79
CA PRO A 345 12.02 -15.61 7.61
C PRO A 345 13.04 -15.59 6.47
N LEU A 346 13.43 -16.74 5.92
CA LEU A 346 14.29 -16.86 4.74
C LEU A 346 13.50 -17.12 3.44
N ASN A 347 12.20 -17.41 3.55
CA ASN A 347 11.31 -17.66 2.41
C ASN A 347 9.88 -17.21 2.76
N LEU A 348 9.68 -15.89 2.81
CA LEU A 348 8.45 -15.27 3.32
C LEU A 348 7.18 -15.60 2.50
N GLY A 349 7.32 -16.25 1.35
CA GLY A 349 6.20 -16.79 0.57
C GLY A 349 5.66 -18.13 1.07
N SER A 350 6.38 -18.80 1.97
CA SER A 350 6.03 -20.08 2.55
C SER A 350 5.62 -19.98 4.02
N ILE A 351 4.78 -20.91 4.45
CA ILE A 351 4.52 -21.20 5.86
C ILE A 351 5.06 -22.61 6.09
N CYS A 352 5.81 -22.82 7.17
CA CYS A 352 6.48 -24.08 7.47
C CYS A 352 6.11 -24.63 8.85
N ALA A 353 6.30 -25.94 9.01
CA ALA A 353 6.18 -26.61 10.31
C ALA A 353 7.41 -26.29 11.18
N ALA A 354 7.18 -25.63 12.32
CA ALA A 354 8.21 -25.12 13.22
C ALA A 354 8.12 -25.73 14.63
N THR A 355 9.16 -25.51 15.44
CA THR A 355 9.25 -25.96 16.84
C THR A 355 9.78 -24.83 17.71
N VAL A 356 9.22 -24.66 18.90
CA VAL A 356 9.73 -23.75 19.92
C VAL A 356 11.05 -24.32 20.47
N ASP A 357 12.20 -23.74 20.10
CA ASP A 357 13.51 -24.08 20.69
C ASP A 357 13.62 -23.51 22.12
N LYS A 358 13.47 -22.18 22.25
CA LYS A 358 13.59 -21.44 23.50
C LYS A 358 12.48 -20.40 23.63
N VAL A 359 12.15 -20.05 24.86
CA VAL A 359 11.04 -19.14 25.17
C VAL A 359 11.60 -17.92 25.89
N THR A 360 11.86 -16.87 25.12
CA THR A 360 12.52 -15.65 25.58
C THR A 360 11.54 -14.64 26.18
N THR A 361 11.08 -14.91 27.39
CA THR A 361 10.31 -13.93 28.19
C THR A 361 11.12 -13.47 29.41
N THR A 362 11.76 -12.30 29.27
CA THR A 362 12.33 -11.45 30.34
C THR A 362 13.13 -12.14 31.46
N LYS A 363 14.46 -11.93 31.42
CA LYS A 363 15.53 -12.46 32.30
C LYS A 363 16.07 -13.86 31.92
N PHE A 364 17.34 -13.87 31.52
CA PHE A 364 18.24 -15.02 31.70
C PHE A 364 19.45 -14.56 32.51
N HIS A 365 20.00 -15.44 33.35
CA HIS A 365 21.36 -15.29 33.86
C HIS A 365 22.33 -15.99 32.91
N ASN A 366 23.49 -15.38 32.67
CA ASN A 366 24.56 -16.04 31.95
C ASN A 366 25.20 -17.12 32.83
N SER A 367 25.33 -18.33 32.30
CA SER A 367 26.25 -19.36 32.80
C SER A 367 27.09 -19.88 31.64
N SER A 368 28.03 -19.04 31.20
CA SER A 368 29.08 -19.45 30.26
C SER A 368 29.94 -20.56 30.87
N HIS A 369 30.04 -21.71 30.19
CA HIS A 369 31.21 -22.59 30.27
C HIS A 369 31.53 -23.08 28.85
N THR A 370 32.81 -23.05 28.50
CA THR A 370 33.32 -23.31 27.16
C THR A 370 33.65 -24.78 26.95
N ASN A 371 33.31 -25.34 25.79
CA ASN A 371 34.33 -25.74 24.80
C ASN A 371 33.76 -26.40 23.53
N SER A 372 34.37 -26.03 22.40
CA SER A 372 34.53 -26.82 21.16
C SER A 372 33.43 -27.82 20.73
N GLN A 373 32.52 -27.36 19.89
CA GLN A 373 32.22 -28.02 18.60
C GLN A 373 31.72 -26.97 17.60
N GLN A 374 32.19 -27.01 16.35
CA GLN A 374 31.90 -25.99 15.34
C GLN A 374 30.68 -26.37 14.49
N GLN A 375 29.88 -25.36 14.14
CA GLN A 375 28.98 -25.33 12.98
C GLN A 375 27.90 -26.43 12.89
N LEU A 376 27.04 -26.52 13.92
CA LEU A 376 25.61 -26.62 13.62
C LEU A 376 25.13 -25.22 13.20
N GLN A 377 24.66 -25.06 11.95
CA GLN A 377 24.12 -23.77 11.48
C GLN A 377 22.86 -23.41 12.28
N ASN A 378 22.93 -22.27 12.97
CA ASN A 378 22.01 -21.89 14.04
C ASN A 378 20.70 -21.29 13.49
N ASN A 379 19.89 -22.11 12.82
CA ASN A 379 18.68 -21.72 12.09
C ASN A 379 17.47 -21.38 13.01
N SER A 380 17.71 -20.81 14.20
CA SER A 380 16.68 -20.39 15.15
C SER A 380 16.37 -18.89 14.96
N PHE A 381 15.09 -18.56 14.79
CA PHE A 381 14.62 -17.18 14.62
C PHE A 381 13.81 -16.70 15.83
N CYS A 382 13.94 -15.43 16.18
CA CYS A 382 13.20 -14.80 17.28
C CYS A 382 11.84 -14.26 16.80
N PHE A 383 10.75 -14.80 17.33
CA PHE A 383 9.40 -14.23 17.18
C PHE A 383 8.86 -13.78 18.55
N ASP A 384 8.14 -12.66 18.56
CA ASP A 384 7.31 -12.26 19.72
C ASP A 384 6.11 -13.21 19.86
N ALA A 385 5.69 -13.52 21.09
CA ALA A 385 4.57 -14.43 21.36
C ALA A 385 3.22 -13.97 20.77
N ARG A 386 3.08 -12.67 20.47
CA ARG A 386 1.90 -12.08 19.81
C ARG A 386 2.09 -11.84 18.32
N SER A 387 3.22 -12.30 17.74
CA SER A 387 3.54 -12.14 16.32
C SER A 387 2.42 -12.69 15.43
N PRO A 388 2.01 -11.96 14.38
CA PRO A 388 1.04 -12.47 13.40
C PRO A 388 1.62 -13.54 12.47
N TYR A 389 2.93 -13.81 12.57
CA TYR A 389 3.67 -14.75 11.72
C TYR A 389 3.91 -16.12 12.37
N ILE A 390 3.47 -16.32 13.61
CA ILE A 390 3.37 -17.64 14.25
C ILE A 390 1.89 -18.04 14.37
N LEU A 391 1.59 -19.31 14.08
CA LEU A 391 0.27 -19.80 13.73
C LEU A 391 0.03 -21.17 14.40
N PRO A 392 -1.22 -21.49 14.81
CA PRO A 392 -1.52 -22.78 15.42
C PRO A 392 -1.37 -23.94 14.42
N VAL A 393 -1.03 -25.12 14.94
CA VAL A 393 -0.98 -26.37 14.16
C VAL A 393 -2.30 -26.60 13.42
N GLY A 394 -2.22 -26.83 12.12
CA GLY A 394 -3.37 -27.04 11.23
C GLY A 394 -3.91 -25.77 10.58
N PHE A 395 -3.36 -24.58 10.85
CA PHE A 395 -3.81 -23.33 10.23
C PHE A 395 -3.79 -23.39 8.70
N CYS A 396 -2.70 -23.87 8.09
CA CYS A 396 -2.60 -24.04 6.64
C CYS A 396 -3.63 -25.04 6.11
N LYS A 397 -3.81 -26.17 6.79
CA LYS A 397 -4.77 -27.24 6.41
C LYS A 397 -6.22 -26.75 6.44
N ILE A 398 -6.58 -25.91 7.41
CA ILE A 398 -7.92 -25.30 7.55
C ILE A 398 -8.16 -24.24 6.46
N ASN A 399 -7.14 -23.43 6.14
CA ASN A 399 -7.27 -22.30 5.21
C ASN A 399 -6.85 -22.63 3.77
N ASN A 400 -6.64 -23.92 3.45
CA ASN A 400 -6.22 -24.43 2.14
C ASN A 400 -4.92 -23.77 1.61
N ILE A 401 -3.95 -23.55 2.50
CA ILE A 401 -2.60 -23.07 2.19
C ILE A 401 -1.66 -24.29 2.15
N GLU A 402 -0.71 -24.28 1.21
CA GLU A 402 0.37 -25.27 1.16
C GLU A 402 1.36 -25.07 2.32
N LEU A 403 1.43 -26.05 3.22
CA LEU A 403 2.38 -26.08 4.33
C LEU A 403 3.69 -26.71 3.88
N THR A 404 4.81 -26.01 4.07
CA THR A 404 6.15 -26.57 3.86
C THR A 404 6.49 -27.54 5.00
N PRO A 405 6.72 -28.83 4.71
CA PRO A 405 6.96 -29.83 5.74
C PRO A 405 8.35 -29.67 6.38
N PRO A 406 8.61 -30.32 7.54
CA PRO A 406 9.95 -30.39 8.12
C PRO A 406 10.95 -30.99 7.13
N ARG A 407 12.19 -30.46 7.10
CA ARG A 407 13.25 -30.96 6.20
C ARG A 407 13.47 -32.46 6.40
N GLY A 408 13.37 -33.23 5.31
CA GLY A 408 13.54 -34.69 5.31
C GLY A 408 12.27 -35.51 5.61
N HIS A 409 11.14 -34.87 5.92
CA HIS A 409 9.86 -35.57 6.07
C HIS A 409 9.35 -36.09 4.72
N LYS A 410 8.64 -37.22 4.73
CA LYS A 410 7.95 -37.75 3.55
C LYS A 410 6.68 -36.95 3.24
N LEU A 411 6.25 -36.98 1.98
CA LEU A 411 4.96 -36.45 1.54
C LEU A 411 3.96 -37.61 1.29
N PRO A 412 2.65 -37.42 1.54
CA PRO A 412 2.04 -36.23 2.15
C PRO A 412 2.45 -36.06 3.63
N PHE A 413 2.51 -34.81 4.09
CA PHE A 413 2.75 -34.50 5.51
C PHE A 413 1.40 -34.37 6.22
N ASP A 414 1.26 -35.04 7.37
CA ASP A 414 0.18 -34.78 8.32
C ASP A 414 0.73 -34.50 9.72
N TRP A 415 0.09 -33.56 10.40
CA TRP A 415 0.45 -33.14 11.74
C TRP A 415 0.20 -34.22 12.80
N TYR A 416 -0.82 -35.06 12.65
CA TYR A 416 -1.13 -36.11 13.62
C TYR A 416 0.01 -37.12 13.70
N ASP A 417 0.42 -37.67 12.54
CA ASP A 417 1.51 -38.64 12.45
C ASP A 417 2.83 -38.03 12.92
N TYR A 418 3.16 -36.80 12.47
CA TYR A 418 4.39 -36.12 12.87
C TYR A 418 4.47 -35.82 14.38
N LEU A 419 3.36 -35.47 15.03
CA LEU A 419 3.30 -35.28 16.49
C LEU A 419 3.53 -36.61 17.24
N GLN A 420 2.96 -37.71 16.76
CA GLN A 420 3.16 -39.05 17.33
C GLN A 420 4.60 -39.54 17.15
N GLU A 421 5.15 -39.47 15.93
CA GLU A 421 6.54 -39.86 15.63
C GLU A 421 7.55 -39.10 16.48
N THR A 422 7.38 -37.77 16.60
CA THR A 422 8.28 -36.91 17.38
C THR A 422 7.96 -36.86 18.88
N ARG A 423 6.90 -37.54 19.34
CA ARG A 423 6.39 -37.52 20.72
C ARG A 423 6.23 -36.10 21.29
N SER A 424 5.75 -35.19 20.45
CA SER A 424 5.64 -33.76 20.76
C SER A 424 4.18 -33.28 20.79
N VAL A 425 3.96 -32.06 21.26
CA VAL A 425 2.62 -31.47 21.40
C VAL A 425 2.50 -30.20 20.58
N ALA A 426 1.32 -29.96 20.00
CA ALA A 426 0.98 -28.68 19.41
C ALA A 426 0.94 -27.59 20.49
N ALA A 427 1.35 -26.36 20.15
CA ALA A 427 1.10 -25.19 20.97
C ALA A 427 -0.43 -24.93 21.05
N PRO A 428 -1.02 -24.73 22.25
CA PRO A 428 -2.44 -24.43 22.40
C PRO A 428 -2.88 -23.16 21.65
N VAL A 429 -4.07 -23.19 21.05
CA VAL A 429 -4.58 -22.14 20.14
C VAL A 429 -4.79 -20.81 20.88
N GLU A 430 -4.95 -20.86 22.20
CA GLU A 430 -5.14 -19.75 23.13
C GLU A 430 -3.86 -18.93 23.36
N LEU A 431 -2.69 -19.46 22.99
CA LEU A 431 -1.42 -18.72 23.05
C LEU A 431 -1.28 -17.71 21.90
N PHE A 432 -1.96 -17.95 20.78
CA PHE A 432 -1.81 -17.19 19.53
C PHE A 432 -2.70 -15.94 19.48
N ASN A 433 -2.32 -14.98 18.64
CA ASN A 433 -3.07 -13.75 18.43
C ASN A 433 -4.30 -13.97 17.51
N GLN A 434 -5.42 -14.38 18.11
CA GLN A 434 -6.69 -14.63 17.41
C GLN A 434 -7.41 -13.36 16.90
N THR A 435 -6.85 -12.16 17.08
CA THR A 435 -7.56 -10.91 16.71
C THR A 435 -7.47 -10.61 15.22
N VAL A 436 -8.62 -10.61 14.53
CA VAL A 436 -8.74 -10.17 13.13
C VAL A 436 -9.40 -8.78 13.09
N PRO A 437 -8.65 -7.70 12.78
CA PRO A 437 -9.22 -6.36 12.68
C PRO A 437 -10.06 -6.20 11.41
N LYS A 438 -11.00 -5.25 11.39
CA LYS A 438 -11.73 -4.86 10.16
C LYS A 438 -10.81 -4.02 9.24
N HIS A 439 -9.83 -4.68 8.62
CA HIS A 439 -8.73 -4.07 7.88
C HIS A 439 -9.13 -3.46 6.52
N GLY A 440 -10.26 -3.87 5.92
CA GLY A 440 -10.83 -3.26 4.71
C GLY A 440 -10.22 -3.70 3.37
N TYR A 441 -9.01 -4.26 3.36
CA TYR A 441 -8.40 -4.89 2.18
C TYR A 441 -9.29 -5.96 1.52
N ARG A 442 -9.11 -6.15 0.21
CA ARG A 442 -9.73 -7.20 -0.60
C ARG A 442 -8.70 -7.78 -1.58
N VAL A 443 -8.87 -9.05 -1.94
CA VAL A 443 -8.09 -9.68 -3.02
C VAL A 443 -8.24 -8.89 -4.33
N GLY A 444 -7.16 -8.75 -5.08
CA GLY A 444 -7.06 -7.93 -6.29
C GLY A 444 -6.78 -6.44 -6.04
N MET A 445 -6.68 -6.00 -4.77
CA MET A 445 -6.26 -4.62 -4.48
C MET A 445 -4.79 -4.39 -4.76
N LYS A 446 -4.48 -3.26 -5.41
CA LYS A 446 -3.12 -2.75 -5.62
C LYS A 446 -2.61 -1.99 -4.39
N VAL A 447 -1.32 -2.16 -4.11
CA VAL A 447 -0.57 -1.52 -3.02
C VAL A 447 0.85 -1.18 -3.50
N GLU A 448 1.56 -0.35 -2.74
CA GLU A 448 3.03 -0.23 -2.80
C GLU A 448 3.59 -1.11 -1.68
N ALA A 449 4.34 -2.17 -1.98
CA ALA A 449 4.82 -3.12 -0.97
C ALA A 449 6.34 -3.18 -0.95
N VAL A 450 6.92 -3.26 0.24
CA VAL A 450 8.35 -3.54 0.42
C VAL A 450 8.67 -4.95 -0.05
N ASP A 451 9.77 -5.13 -0.76
CA ASP A 451 10.37 -6.47 -0.86
C ASP A 451 11.12 -6.75 0.44
N LEU A 452 10.62 -7.66 1.27
CA LEU A 452 11.25 -7.96 2.56
C LEU A 452 12.59 -8.72 2.41
N MET A 453 12.94 -9.19 1.20
CA MET A 453 14.23 -9.80 0.89
C MET A 453 15.30 -8.77 0.46
N ASP A 454 14.89 -7.64 -0.14
CA ASP A 454 15.72 -6.42 -0.24
C ASP A 454 14.91 -5.19 0.24
N PRO A 455 14.87 -4.92 1.56
CA PRO A 455 14.04 -3.87 2.15
C PRO A 455 14.33 -2.43 1.69
N LYS A 456 15.34 -2.22 0.86
CA LYS A 456 15.57 -0.97 0.12
C LYS A 456 14.52 -0.74 -0.98
N LEU A 457 13.92 -1.80 -1.52
CA LEU A 457 12.96 -1.75 -2.60
C LEU A 457 11.54 -1.58 -2.06
N ILE A 458 10.76 -0.75 -2.76
CA ILE A 458 9.29 -0.73 -2.68
C ILE A 458 8.81 -0.94 -4.10
N CYS A 459 7.88 -1.88 -4.28
CA CYS A 459 7.47 -2.44 -5.54
C CYS A 459 5.96 -2.26 -5.76
N VAL A 460 5.55 -2.16 -7.02
CA VAL A 460 4.14 -2.24 -7.42
C VAL A 460 3.62 -3.67 -7.18
N ALA A 461 2.55 -3.80 -6.40
CA ALA A 461 2.10 -5.10 -5.89
C ALA A 461 0.58 -5.26 -5.80
N THR A 462 0.12 -6.51 -5.74
CA THR A 462 -1.28 -6.93 -5.63
C THR A 462 -1.51 -7.85 -4.43
N ILE A 463 -2.59 -7.66 -3.68
CA ILE A 463 -3.02 -8.62 -2.65
C ILE A 463 -3.68 -9.83 -3.34
N THR A 464 -3.05 -11.00 -3.31
CA THR A 464 -3.53 -12.25 -3.95
C THR A 464 -4.37 -13.11 -3.03
N THR A 465 -4.06 -13.15 -1.74
CA THR A 465 -4.78 -13.98 -0.75
C THR A 465 -5.00 -13.18 0.54
N ILE A 466 -6.12 -13.42 1.24
CA ILE A 466 -6.38 -12.89 2.59
C ILE A 466 -6.94 -14.03 3.45
N VAL A 467 -6.31 -14.30 4.59
CA VAL A 467 -6.70 -15.33 5.56
C VAL A 467 -6.67 -14.73 6.96
N GLY A 468 -7.85 -14.40 7.48
CA GLY A 468 -7.98 -13.68 8.75
C GLY A 468 -7.24 -12.35 8.71
N ARG A 469 -6.13 -12.23 9.47
CA ARG A 469 -5.27 -11.05 9.50
C ARG A 469 -4.05 -11.11 8.56
N LEU A 470 -3.74 -12.30 8.02
CA LEU A 470 -2.57 -12.52 7.16
C LEU A 470 -2.95 -12.35 5.68
N MET A 471 -2.08 -11.75 4.89
CA MET A 471 -2.31 -11.47 3.46
C MET A 471 -1.10 -11.93 2.65
N LYS A 472 -1.34 -12.50 1.45
CA LYS A 472 -0.28 -12.78 0.48
C LYS A 472 -0.20 -11.64 -0.52
N ILE A 473 1.01 -11.12 -0.72
CA ILE A 473 1.34 -10.01 -1.61
C ILE A 473 2.11 -10.55 -2.79
N HIS A 474 1.65 -10.26 -4.00
CA HIS A 474 2.32 -10.55 -5.25
C HIS A 474 3.00 -9.29 -5.80
N PHE A 475 4.26 -9.40 -6.24
CA PHE A 475 4.95 -8.29 -6.93
C PHE A 475 4.65 -8.35 -8.43
N ASP A 476 4.08 -7.27 -8.97
CA ASP A 476 3.44 -7.34 -10.28
C ASP A 476 4.45 -7.63 -11.41
N GLY A 477 4.16 -8.66 -12.21
CA GLY A 477 5.02 -9.11 -13.31
C GLY A 477 6.17 -10.03 -12.90
N TRP A 478 6.37 -10.28 -11.60
CA TRP A 478 7.29 -11.32 -11.11
C TRP A 478 6.60 -12.69 -11.04
N GLU A 479 7.37 -13.71 -10.64
CA GLU A 479 6.88 -15.08 -10.49
C GLU A 479 6.31 -15.30 -9.08
N VAL A 480 5.29 -16.17 -8.95
CA VAL A 480 4.57 -16.41 -7.68
C VAL A 480 5.42 -16.99 -6.54
N LEU A 481 6.67 -17.36 -6.82
CA LEU A 481 7.68 -17.74 -5.82
C LEU A 481 8.23 -16.54 -5.04
N TYR A 482 8.08 -15.32 -5.57
CA TYR A 482 8.44 -14.07 -4.90
C TYR A 482 7.30 -13.47 -4.07
N ASP A 483 6.08 -14.04 -4.13
CA ASP A 483 4.96 -13.57 -3.31
C ASP A 483 5.28 -13.71 -1.81
N GLN A 484 4.95 -12.71 -0.98
CA GLN A 484 5.29 -12.68 0.46
C GLN A 484 4.05 -12.63 1.36
N TRP A 485 4.06 -13.34 2.48
CA TRP A 485 3.04 -13.26 3.53
C TRP A 485 3.32 -12.08 4.46
N VAL A 486 2.35 -11.17 4.60
CA VAL A 486 2.43 -9.98 5.47
C VAL A 486 1.18 -9.88 6.35
N ASP A 487 1.33 -9.27 7.53
CA ASP A 487 0.18 -8.91 8.35
C ASP A 487 -0.60 -7.71 7.78
N CYS A 488 -1.92 -7.69 7.94
CA CYS A 488 -2.76 -6.56 7.52
C CYS A 488 -2.45 -5.24 8.28
N GLN A 489 -1.72 -5.28 9.39
CA GLN A 489 -1.23 -4.10 10.11
C GLN A 489 0.28 -3.88 9.94
N SER A 490 0.93 -4.61 9.00
CA SER A 490 2.36 -4.46 8.68
C SER A 490 2.74 -3.00 8.37
N PRO A 491 3.91 -2.53 8.82
CA PRO A 491 4.42 -1.19 8.51
C PRO A 491 5.23 -1.13 7.20
N ASP A 492 5.24 -2.23 6.44
CA ASP A 492 6.00 -2.44 5.20
C ASP A 492 5.09 -2.65 3.95
N ILE A 493 3.82 -2.25 4.06
CA ILE A 493 2.87 -2.09 2.94
C ILE A 493 2.26 -0.70 2.97
N TYR A 494 2.09 -0.04 1.83
CA TYR A 494 1.71 1.37 1.73
C TYR A 494 0.59 1.62 0.71
N PRO A 495 -0.20 2.71 0.87
CA PRO A 495 -1.17 3.14 -0.13
C PRO A 495 -0.48 3.63 -1.40
N ILE A 496 -1.14 3.42 -2.55
CA ILE A 496 -0.69 3.94 -3.85
C ILE A 496 -0.38 5.45 -3.78
N GLY A 497 0.82 5.83 -4.18
CA GLY A 497 1.35 7.19 -4.12
C GLY A 497 2.17 7.54 -2.88
N TRP A 498 2.41 6.60 -1.95
CA TRP A 498 3.26 6.84 -0.77
C TRP A 498 4.72 7.13 -1.20
N CYS A 499 5.26 6.37 -2.16
CA CYS A 499 6.58 6.60 -2.73
C CYS A 499 6.73 7.99 -3.34
N GLN A 500 5.71 8.47 -4.06
CA GLN A 500 5.72 9.83 -4.61
C GLN A 500 5.61 10.91 -3.53
N LEU A 501 4.83 10.67 -2.47
CA LEU A 501 4.67 11.61 -1.35
C LEU A 501 5.97 11.81 -0.55
N PHE A 502 6.73 10.73 -0.33
CA PHE A 502 7.94 10.74 0.50
C PHE A 502 9.26 10.72 -0.30
N ASN A 503 9.20 10.93 -1.61
CA ASN A 503 10.34 10.86 -2.55
C ASN A 503 11.19 9.59 -2.34
N HIS A 504 10.49 8.45 -2.28
CA HIS A 504 11.07 7.12 -2.33
C HIS A 504 10.94 6.56 -3.74
N ARG A 505 11.95 5.81 -4.21
CA ARG A 505 11.85 5.11 -5.49
C ARG A 505 10.81 3.98 -5.38
N LEU A 506 10.01 3.85 -6.43
CA LEU A 506 9.06 2.75 -6.64
C LEU A 506 9.55 1.92 -7.84
N GLU A 507 9.69 0.61 -7.64
CA GLU A 507 10.05 -0.32 -8.71
C GLU A 507 8.82 -0.67 -9.56
N ALA A 508 9.00 -0.56 -10.88
CA ALA A 508 7.98 -0.85 -11.87
C ALA A 508 7.65 -2.35 -11.95
N PRO A 509 6.43 -2.73 -12.38
CA PRO A 509 6.13 -4.10 -12.75
C PRO A 509 7.08 -4.62 -13.82
N ARG A 510 7.52 -5.88 -13.72
CA ARG A 510 8.37 -6.49 -14.75
C ARG A 510 7.57 -6.72 -16.04
N ILE A 511 8.06 -6.19 -17.15
CA ILE A 511 7.53 -6.47 -18.49
C ILE A 511 8.16 -7.77 -18.99
N ASN A 512 7.43 -8.87 -18.88
CA ASN A 512 7.87 -10.16 -19.41
C ASN A 512 7.76 -10.17 -20.94
N ASN A 513 8.86 -9.83 -21.61
CA ASN A 513 9.03 -9.82 -23.08
C ASN A 513 9.02 -11.24 -23.72
N ASN A 514 8.28 -12.19 -23.14
CA ASN A 514 8.18 -13.57 -23.60
C ASN A 514 6.93 -13.79 -24.45
N LYS A 515 6.88 -13.08 -25.58
CA LYS A 515 6.30 -13.58 -26.83
C LYS A 515 7.34 -13.34 -27.92
N ASP A 516 7.44 -14.31 -28.82
CA ASP A 516 8.28 -14.29 -30.02
C ASP A 516 9.81 -14.23 -29.79
N ASN A 517 10.38 -15.36 -29.31
CA ASN A 517 11.70 -15.83 -29.77
C ASN A 517 11.95 -17.30 -29.37
N SER A 518 11.47 -18.24 -30.18
CA SER A 518 11.57 -19.69 -29.94
C SER A 518 12.65 -20.38 -30.79
N SER A 519 13.91 -19.93 -30.72
CA SER A 519 15.06 -20.72 -31.19
C SER A 519 16.42 -20.12 -30.80
N ASN A 520 17.02 -20.58 -29.70
CA ASN A 520 18.28 -21.35 -29.73
C ASN A 520 18.68 -21.84 -28.33
N ILE A 521 19.25 -23.04 -28.28
CA ILE A 521 19.73 -23.69 -27.06
C ILE A 521 21.26 -23.52 -26.97
N GLY A 522 21.76 -23.22 -25.78
CA GLY A 522 23.18 -23.21 -25.43
C GLY A 522 23.33 -23.59 -23.96
N ASP A 523 23.73 -24.84 -23.69
CA ASP A 523 23.56 -25.47 -22.37
C ASP A 523 24.61 -25.08 -21.32
N ALA A 524 24.14 -24.81 -20.10
CA ALA A 524 24.92 -24.87 -18.85
C ALA A 524 24.08 -25.37 -17.65
N LYS A 525 23.45 -26.54 -17.81
CA LYS A 525 23.05 -27.56 -16.81
C LYS A 525 22.89 -27.08 -15.34
N SER A 526 21.66 -27.05 -14.80
CA SER A 526 20.97 -28.21 -14.16
C SER A 526 21.67 -28.68 -12.87
N SER A 527 21.00 -28.81 -11.72
CA SER A 527 19.93 -29.80 -11.46
C SER A 527 19.18 -29.46 -10.15
N ASN A 528 17.94 -29.88 -9.85
CA ASN A 528 17.05 -30.89 -10.47
C ASN A 528 15.61 -30.34 -10.68
N LYS A 529 14.86 -31.02 -11.57
CA LYS A 529 13.42 -30.83 -11.88
C LYS A 529 12.67 -32.17 -11.64
N LEU A 530 11.38 -32.25 -12.00
CA LEU A 530 10.45 -33.43 -12.03
C LEU A 530 9.60 -33.58 -10.74
N LEU A 531 8.27 -33.87 -10.70
CA LEU A 531 7.08 -34.03 -11.60
C LEU A 531 5.82 -33.79 -10.69
N TYR A 532 4.53 -33.61 -11.06
CA TYR A 532 3.72 -33.41 -12.29
C TYR A 532 2.40 -32.68 -11.87
N THR A 533 1.90 -31.65 -12.57
CA THR A 533 0.90 -31.67 -13.68
C THR A 533 -0.57 -31.97 -13.31
N SER A 534 -1.39 -30.89 -13.33
CA SER A 534 -2.83 -30.81 -13.70
C SER A 534 -3.93 -31.54 -12.91
N ILE A 535 -4.99 -30.79 -12.57
CA ILE A 535 -6.38 -31.01 -13.04
C ILE A 535 -7.19 -29.71 -12.91
N LYS A 536 -8.18 -29.49 -13.79
CA LYS A 536 -9.24 -28.48 -13.66
C LYS A 536 -10.58 -29.19 -13.46
N ASN A 537 -11.49 -28.66 -12.63
CA ASN A 537 -12.80 -28.15 -13.10
C ASN A 537 -13.77 -27.68 -11.99
N SER A 538 -14.64 -26.75 -12.40
CA SER A 538 -16.03 -26.52 -11.99
C SER A 538 -16.45 -26.31 -10.52
N LEU A 539 -16.78 -25.04 -10.23
CA LEU A 539 -18.11 -24.57 -9.74
C LEU A 539 -18.65 -25.08 -8.39
N SER A 540 -18.68 -24.19 -7.39
CA SER A 540 -19.87 -23.38 -7.01
C SER A 540 -19.86 -23.00 -5.53
N PHE A 541 -20.01 -21.71 -5.24
CA PHE A 541 -20.23 -21.20 -3.88
C PHE A 541 -21.59 -20.51 -3.80
N LYS A 542 -22.44 -20.96 -2.88
CA LYS A 542 -23.63 -20.23 -2.44
C LYS A 542 -23.21 -19.18 -1.42
N SER A 543 -23.77 -17.98 -1.52
CA SER A 543 -23.55 -16.88 -0.57
C SER A 543 -24.84 -16.65 0.24
N ASP A 544 -24.86 -17.07 1.50
CA ASP A 544 -26.01 -16.91 2.39
C ASP A 544 -25.71 -15.96 3.56
N SER A 545 -26.70 -15.12 3.89
CA SER A 545 -26.85 -14.29 5.11
C SER A 545 -25.65 -13.42 5.56
N ASN A 546 -25.69 -12.10 5.38
CA ASN A 546 -26.41 -11.13 6.23
C ASN A 546 -25.94 -11.06 7.70
N VAL A 547 -25.08 -10.08 8.01
CA VAL A 547 -24.94 -9.50 9.35
C VAL A 547 -25.12 -7.99 9.25
N SER A 548 -26.08 -7.43 9.99
CA SER A 548 -26.40 -6.00 9.95
C SER A 548 -25.41 -5.20 10.80
N LEU A 549 -24.81 -4.16 10.22
CA LEU A 549 -24.03 -3.18 10.95
C LEU A 549 -24.90 -1.98 11.34
N LYS A 550 -25.16 -1.83 12.64
CA LYS A 550 -25.35 -0.50 13.24
C LYS A 550 -23.99 0.03 13.69
N SER A 551 -23.74 1.32 13.45
CA SER A 551 -22.55 2.02 13.93
C SER A 551 -22.90 3.49 14.13
N ASP A 552 -23.38 3.80 15.33
CA ASP A 552 -23.77 5.15 15.72
C ASP A 552 -22.52 5.97 16.10
N PHE A 553 -22.01 6.76 15.15
CA PHE A 553 -21.01 7.79 15.39
C PHE A 553 -21.36 9.05 14.59
N SER A 554 -21.73 10.12 15.29
CA SER A 554 -21.99 11.45 14.71
C SER A 554 -20.69 12.10 14.24
N ASN A 555 -20.60 12.43 12.95
CA ASN A 555 -19.39 12.97 12.34
C ASN A 555 -19.72 14.16 11.42
N SER A 556 -20.15 15.27 12.05
CA SER A 556 -20.64 16.49 11.40
C SER A 556 -19.52 17.40 10.89
N ASP A 557 -18.41 17.50 11.61
CA ASP A 557 -17.52 18.67 11.55
C ASP A 557 -16.39 18.54 10.51
N LEU A 558 -16.24 17.37 9.89
CA LEU A 558 -15.18 17.07 8.90
C LEU A 558 -15.54 17.39 7.44
N LYS A 559 -16.67 18.06 7.17
CA LYS A 559 -17.14 18.37 5.81
C LYS A 559 -17.43 19.86 5.63
N LYS A 560 -16.62 20.52 4.78
CA LYS A 560 -16.85 21.92 4.38
C LYS A 560 -17.56 21.96 3.02
N THR A 561 -18.64 22.72 2.96
CA THR A 561 -19.37 23.06 1.73
C THR A 561 -18.91 24.40 1.18
N VAL A 562 -18.96 24.59 -0.14
CA VAL A 562 -18.70 25.89 -0.77
C VAL A 562 -19.85 26.86 -0.48
N ASP A 563 -19.53 27.97 0.20
CA ASP A 563 -20.43 29.08 0.50
C ASP A 563 -20.64 29.95 -0.75
N GLU A 564 -21.89 30.26 -1.06
CA GLU A 564 -22.30 31.11 -2.20
C GLU A 564 -21.72 32.53 -2.12
N LYS A 565 -21.55 33.08 -0.92
CA LYS A 565 -20.96 34.42 -0.73
C LYS A 565 -19.47 34.41 -1.06
N LEU A 566 -18.73 33.45 -0.52
CA LEU A 566 -17.31 33.24 -0.83
C LEU A 566 -17.11 32.97 -2.33
N LEU A 567 -17.97 32.14 -2.91
CA LEU A 567 -17.95 31.83 -4.35
C LEU A 567 -18.19 33.08 -5.20
N ASN A 568 -19.13 33.95 -4.81
CA ASN A 568 -19.39 35.20 -5.54
C ASN A 568 -18.21 36.18 -5.55
N ASP A 569 -17.41 36.22 -4.48
CA ASP A 569 -16.16 36.96 -4.44
C ASP A 569 -15.05 36.28 -5.26
N HIS A 570 -14.95 34.94 -5.22
CA HIS A 570 -14.01 34.16 -6.03
C HIS A 570 -14.23 34.33 -7.55
N LEU A 571 -15.49 34.33 -7.99
CA LEU A 571 -15.87 34.49 -9.40
C LEU A 571 -15.73 35.94 -9.92
N LYS A 572 -15.01 36.81 -9.20
CA LYS A 572 -14.50 38.11 -9.68
C LYS A 572 -13.06 38.01 -10.22
N VAL A 573 -12.36 36.89 -9.98
CA VAL A 573 -10.95 36.68 -10.37
C VAL A 573 -10.83 35.85 -11.67
N ILE A 574 -11.96 35.36 -12.21
CA ILE A 574 -12.03 34.85 -13.58
C ILE A 574 -11.86 36.05 -14.52
N SER A 575 -10.84 35.99 -15.38
CA SER A 575 -10.68 36.94 -16.48
C SER A 575 -11.79 36.76 -17.50
N SER A 576 -12.42 37.87 -17.89
CA SER A 576 -13.40 37.97 -18.98
C SER A 576 -12.77 37.75 -20.35
#